data_AF-A0A5N6VDA7-F1
#
_entry.id   AF-A0A5N6VDA7-F1
#
_cell.length_a   1.000
_cell.length_b   1.000
_cell.length_c   1.000
_cell.angle_alpha   90.00
_cell.angle_beta   90.00
_cell.angle_gamma   90.00
#
_symmetry.space_group_name_H-M   'P 1'
#
loop_
_entity.id
_entity.type
_entity.pdbx_description
1 polymer ?
#
loop_
_entity_poly.entity_id
_entity_poly.type
_entity_poly.pdbx_seq_one_letter_code
_entity_poly.pdbx_strand_id
1 'polypeptide(L)'
;MGELVSVWARSPDIFVIRSLAVKHLPESHNNVVVTFFAEGSFNKLYCVSSPDIPQDYLIRVALPVDPFSKTESEVATLAYIQSIPSS
;
A
#
# COMPACT_ATOMS: atom_id res chain seq x y z
N MET A 1 -19.21 -20.57 13.99
CA MET A 1 -18.71 -19.80 12.82
C MET A 1 -17.22 -19.58 13.04
N GLY A 2 -16.37 -20.14 12.18
CA GLY A 2 -14.92 -19.95 12.27
C GLY A 2 -14.55 -18.58 11.74
N GLU A 3 -13.76 -17.83 12.50
CA GLU A 3 -13.25 -16.51 12.11
C GLU A 3 -12.33 -16.69 10.90
N LEU A 4 -12.68 -16.10 9.76
CA LEU A 4 -11.85 -16.12 8.56
C LEU A 4 -10.64 -15.22 8.81
N VAL A 5 -9.56 -15.80 9.32
CA VAL A 5 -8.28 -15.10 9.48
C VAL A 5 -7.72 -14.82 8.09
N SER A 6 -7.44 -13.57 7.78
CA SER A 6 -6.77 -13.18 6.55
C SER A 6 -5.32 -13.62 6.59
N VAL A 7 -4.99 -14.67 5.83
CA VAL A 7 -3.64 -15.22 5.79
C VAL A 7 -2.93 -14.77 4.51
N TRP A 8 -1.74 -14.17 4.66
CA TRP A 8 -0.83 -13.95 3.55
C TRP A 8 -0.22 -15.28 3.11
N ALA A 9 -0.69 -15.84 1.99
CA ALA A 9 -0.13 -17.07 1.42
C ALA A 9 1.35 -16.92 1.00
N ARG A 10 1.75 -15.70 0.62
CA ARG A 10 3.12 -15.34 0.30
C ARG A 10 3.37 -13.88 0.66
N SER A 11 4.55 -13.58 1.18
CA SER A 11 4.97 -12.18 1.35
C SER A 11 5.21 -11.52 -0.02
N PRO A 12 4.81 -10.25 -0.20
CA PRO A 12 5.14 -9.47 -1.37
C PRO A 12 6.65 -9.45 -1.63
N ASP A 13 7.04 -9.55 -2.90
CA ASP A 13 8.44 -9.55 -3.32
C ASP A 13 9.00 -8.12 -3.32
N ILE A 14 10.04 -7.90 -2.52
CA ILE A 14 10.70 -6.61 -2.36
C ILE A 14 11.33 -6.14 -3.69
N PHE A 15 11.83 -7.03 -4.54
CA PHE A 15 12.40 -6.67 -5.83
C PHE A 15 11.34 -6.14 -6.80
N VAL A 16 10.13 -6.72 -6.75
CA VAL A 16 8.99 -6.23 -7.54
C VAL A 16 8.56 -4.86 -7.03
N ILE A 17 8.48 -4.67 -5.71
CA ILE A 17 8.14 -3.37 -5.10
C ILE A 17 9.18 -2.31 -5.48
N ARG A 18 10.47 -2.63 -5.44
CA ARG A 18 11.55 -1.74 -5.88
C ARG A 18 11.41 -1.39 -7.36
N SER A 19 11.14 -2.37 -8.21
CA SER A 19 10.96 -2.13 -9.65
C SER A 19 9.76 -1.22 -9.94
N LEU A 20 8.68 -1.37 -9.18
CA LEU A 20 7.51 -0.48 -9.26
C LEU A 20 7.84 0.93 -8.77
N ALA A 21 8.57 1.06 -7.66
CA ALA A 21 9.02 2.35 -7.15
C ALA A 21 9.84 3.12 -8.19
N VAL A 22 10.87 2.48 -8.76
CA VAL A 22 11.74 3.07 -9.80
C VAL A 22 10.94 3.48 -11.04
N LYS A 23 9.93 2.70 -11.41
CA LYS A 23 9.11 2.96 -12.61
C LYS A 23 8.11 4.11 -12.43
N HIS A 24 7.55 4.26 -11.23
CA HIS A 24 6.37 5.12 -11.00
C HIS A 24 6.64 6.35 -10.15
N LEU A 25 7.77 6.43 -9.44
CA LEU A 25 8.15 7.64 -8.73
C LEU A 25 8.58 8.72 -9.72
N PRO A 26 8.28 10.00 -9.44
CA PRO A 26 8.45 11.12 -10.37
C PRO A 26 9.90 11.41 -10.76
N GLU A 27 10.87 10.72 -10.15
CA GLU A 27 12.27 10.83 -10.50
C GLU A 27 12.90 9.44 -10.61
N SER A 28 13.77 9.27 -11.61
CA SER A 28 14.39 7.99 -11.92
C SER A 28 15.58 7.75 -11.00
N HIS A 29 15.38 7.07 -9.88
CA HIS A 29 16.49 6.76 -8.98
C HIS A 29 16.94 5.31 -9.15
N ASN A 30 18.20 5.13 -9.52
CA ASN A 30 18.78 3.80 -9.57
C ASN A 30 19.08 3.26 -8.16
N ASN A 31 19.24 4.16 -7.18
CA ASN A 31 19.63 3.84 -5.81
C ASN A 31 18.47 3.85 -4.82
N VAL A 32 17.33 3.28 -5.22
CA VAL A 32 16.17 3.09 -4.33
C VAL A 32 16.39 1.92 -3.38
N VAL A 33 16.21 2.17 -2.09
CA VAL A 33 16.18 1.17 -1.02
C VAL A 33 14.72 0.94 -0.62
N VAL A 34 14.33 -0.32 -0.52
CA VAL A 34 12.98 -0.70 -0.07
C VAL A 34 13.12 -1.54 1.19
N THR A 35 12.43 -1.14 2.26
CA THR A 35 12.42 -1.83 3.55
C THR A 35 11.00 -2.08 4.02
N PHE A 36 10.79 -3.18 4.75
CA PHE A 36 9.52 -3.41 5.43
C PHE A 36 9.32 -2.36 6.52
N PHE A 37 8.15 -1.73 6.54
CA PHE A 37 7.82 -0.69 7.51
C PHE A 37 6.86 -1.21 8.58
N ALA A 38 5.71 -1.73 8.17
CA ALA A 38 4.69 -2.23 9.09
C ALA A 38 3.71 -3.16 8.36
N GLU A 39 2.99 -3.98 9.11
CA GLU A 39 1.85 -4.76 8.59
C GLU A 39 0.62 -4.60 9.47
N GLY A 40 -0.53 -4.60 8.83
CA GLY A 40 -1.82 -4.86 9.44
C GLY A 40 -2.43 -6.12 8.82
N SER A 41 -3.60 -6.54 9.30
CA SER A 41 -4.22 -7.81 8.91
C SER A 41 -4.42 -7.97 7.40
N PHE A 42 -4.55 -6.86 6.66
CA PHE A 42 -4.82 -6.84 5.21
C PHE A 42 -3.81 -6.07 4.38
N ASN A 43 -2.89 -5.34 5.01
CA ASN A 43 -1.99 -4.42 4.32
C ASN A 43 -0.57 -4.59 4.81
N LYS A 44 0.40 -4.65 3.90
CA LYS A 44 1.83 -4.54 4.19
C LYS A 44 2.34 -3.23 3.65
N LEU A 45 3.08 -2.50 4.48
CA LEU A 45 3.67 -1.22 4.17
C LEU A 45 5.18 -1.39 3.99
N TYR A 46 5.70 -0.81 2.91
CA TYR A 46 7.11 -0.80 2.59
C TYR A 46 7.56 0.65 2.45
N CYS A 47 8.60 1.01 3.17
CA CYS A 47 9.24 2.31 3.04
C CYS A 47 10.20 2.26 1.84
N VAL A 48 10.18 3.32 1.06
CA VAL A 48 11.01 3.53 -0.11
C VAL A 48 11.79 4.81 0.12
N SER A 49 13.09 4.67 0.28
CA SER A 49 14.00 5.78 0.51
C SER A 49 15.16 5.75 -0.49
N SER A 50 15.72 6.91 -0.79
CA SER A 50 16.93 7.02 -1.61
C SER A 50 17.69 8.27 -1.17
N PRO A 51 19.04 8.28 -1.20
CA PRO A 51 19.81 9.50 -1.03
C PRO A 51 19.45 10.57 -2.08
N ASP A 52 18.90 10.13 -3.22
CA ASP A 52 18.60 10.95 -4.38
C ASP A 52 17.17 11.52 -4.35
N ILE A 53 16.33 11.13 -3.38
CA ILE A 53 14.98 11.70 -3.20
C ILE A 53 14.90 12.62 -1.99
N PRO A 54 14.17 13.74 -2.09
CA PRO A 54 14.01 14.67 -0.98
C PRO A 54 13.09 14.15 0.13
N GLN A 55 12.35 13.05 -0.11
CA GLN A 55 11.37 12.50 0.82
C GLN A 55 11.25 10.99 0.69
N ASP A 56 10.89 10.34 1.80
CA ASP A 56 10.57 8.92 1.82
C ASP A 56 9.12 8.68 1.32
N TYR A 57 8.92 7.57 0.64
CA TYR A 57 7.61 7.13 0.16
C TYR A 57 7.17 5.83 0.85
N LEU A 58 5.86 5.63 0.97
CA LEU A 58 5.28 4.38 1.46
C LEU A 58 4.51 3.68 0.35
N ILE A 59 4.87 2.43 0.07
CA ILE A 59 4.11 1.54 -0.81
C ILE A 59 3.23 0.63 0.05
N ARG A 60 1.91 0.69 -0.20
CA ARG A 60 0.91 -0.15 0.45
C ARG A 60 0.54 -1.32 -0.46
N VAL A 61 0.85 -2.54 -0.03
CA VAL A 61 0.41 -3.78 -0.68
C VAL A 61 -0.78 -4.33 0.10
N ALA A 62 -1.94 -4.36 -0.53
CA ALA A 62 -3.15 -4.93 0.05
C ALA A 62 -3.28 -6.41 -0.33
N LEU A 63 -3.71 -7.25 0.61
CA LEU A 63 -4.23 -8.57 0.29
C LEU A 63 -5.41 -8.39 -0.67
N PRO A 64 -5.49 -9.17 -1.76
CA PRO A 64 -6.71 -9.28 -2.53
C PRO A 64 -7.75 -9.97 -1.65
N VAL A 65 -8.42 -9.16 -0.83
CA VAL A 65 -9.67 -9.54 -0.20
C VAL A 65 -10.68 -9.75 -1.31
N ASP A 66 -11.47 -10.80 -1.20
CA ASP A 66 -12.57 -11.08 -2.11
C ASP A 66 -13.36 -9.77 -2.36
N PRO A 67 -13.45 -9.30 -3.61
CA PRO A 67 -13.95 -7.97 -3.95
C PRO A 67 -15.37 -7.67 -3.46
N PHE A 68 -16.13 -8.71 -3.06
CA PHE A 68 -17.50 -8.54 -2.59
C PHE A 68 -17.65 -7.79 -1.26
N SER A 69 -16.64 -7.74 -0.39
CA SER A 69 -16.87 -7.29 1.01
C SER A 69 -16.06 -6.08 1.46
N LYS A 70 -15.09 -5.58 0.69
CA LYS A 70 -14.17 -4.55 1.19
C LYS A 70 -13.89 -3.35 0.29
N THR A 71 -14.03 -3.51 -1.02
CA THR A 71 -13.79 -2.39 -1.95
C THR A 71 -14.94 -1.37 -1.90
N GLU A 72 -16.16 -1.78 -1.56
CA GLU A 72 -17.29 -0.87 -1.39
C GLU A 72 -17.17 0.01 -0.14
N SER A 73 -16.70 -0.52 1.00
CA SER A 73 -16.64 0.27 2.25
C SER A 73 -15.52 1.32 2.27
N GLU A 74 -14.37 1.07 1.63
CA GLU A 74 -13.29 2.08 1.53
C GLU A 74 -13.68 3.22 0.56
N VAL A 75 -14.30 2.88 -0.58
CA VAL A 75 -14.80 3.87 -1.56
C VAL A 75 -15.98 4.67 -1.00
N ALA A 76 -16.90 4.03 -0.27
CA ALA A 76 -18.02 4.71 0.36
C ALA A 76 -17.57 5.72 1.43
N THR A 77 -16.50 5.43 2.17
CA THR A 77 -16.00 6.33 3.22
C THR A 77 -15.34 7.58 2.61
N LEU A 78 -14.56 7.43 1.53
CA LEU A 78 -13.95 8.57 0.84
C LEU A 78 -15.00 9.45 0.14
N ALA A 79 -16.04 8.84 -0.45
CA ALA A 79 -17.16 9.58 -1.03
C ALA A 79 -17.97 10.36 0.02
N TYR A 80 -18.16 9.78 1.21
CA TYR A 80 -18.87 10.45 2.31
C TYR A 80 -18.10 11.69 2.82
N ILE A 81 -16.78 11.60 3.03
CA ILE A 81 -15.96 12.73 3.49
C ILE A 81 -15.95 13.87 2.47
N GLN A 82 -15.97 13.57 1.16
CA GLN A 82 -16.08 14.60 0.12
C GLN A 82 -17.44 15.29 0.06
N SER A 83 -18.49 14.65 0.59
CA SER A 83 -19.86 15.17 0.51
C SER A 83 -20.27 16.06 1.67
N ILE A 84 -19.45 16.19 2.73
CA ILE A 84 -19.70 17.12 3.83
C ILE A 84 -19.25 18.51 3.38
N PRO A 85 -20.17 19.47 3.14
CA PRO A 85 -19.80 20.86 3.00
C PRO A 85 -19.37 21.35 4.38
N SER A 86 -18.17 21.91 4.47
CA SER A 86 -17.77 22.70 5.64
C SER A 86 -18.72 23.89 5.77
N SER A 87 -19.61 23.85 6.75
CA SER A 87 -20.38 25.02 7.22
C SER A 87 -19.50 26.06 7.89
#